data_AF-A0A0D0E101-F1
#
_entry.id   AF-A0A0D0E101-F1
#
_cell.length_a   1.000
_cell.length_b   1.000
_cell.length_c   1.000
_cell.angle_alpha   90.00
_cell.angle_beta   90.00
_cell.angle_gamma   90.00
#
_symmetry.space_group_name_H-M   'P 1'
#
loop_
_entity.id
_entity.type
_entity.pdbx_description
1 polymer ?
#
loop_
_entity_poly.entity_id
_entity_poly.type
_entity_poly.pdbx_seq_one_letter_code
_entity_poly.pdbx_strand_id
1 'polypeptide(L)'
;WVKKLYIKMKQENWHIILLVDNFSGHFISYEPSNIQLEFFEPNMTPFVQPCDAGIIQCFKALYCCNFSRQAIDQDKAGEHEVYTTDLLEAMVMAKE
;
A
#
# COMPACT_ATOMS: atom_id res chain seq x y z
N TRP A 1 15.53 -3.03 0.79
CA TRP A 1 14.98 -2.59 -0.51
C TRP A 1 15.71 -1.34 -1.02
N VAL A 2 16.00 -0.33 -0.18
CA VAL A 2 16.78 0.88 -0.54
C VAL A 2 18.09 0.56 -1.25
N LYS A 3 18.87 -0.42 -0.77
CA LYS A 3 20.13 -0.83 -1.41
C LYS A 3 19.95 -1.26 -2.87
N LYS A 4 18.86 -1.96 -3.19
CA LYS A 4 18.56 -2.38 -4.58
C LYS A 4 18.23 -1.16 -5.44
N LEU A 5 17.43 -0.23 -4.92
CA LEU A 5 17.12 1.03 -5.61
C LEU A 5 18.38 1.88 -5.82
N TYR A 6 19.22 2.03 -4.80
CA TYR A 6 20.49 2.75 -4.87
C TYR A 6 21.41 2.19 -5.96
N ILE A 7 21.60 0.87 -6.01
CA ILE A 7 22.43 0.24 -7.04
C ILE A 7 21.89 0.58 -8.43
N LYS A 8 20.57 0.51 -8.62
CA LYS A 8 19.94 0.87 -9.89
C LYS A 8 20.17 2.35 -10.23
N MET A 9 19.88 3.27 -9.31
CA MET A 9 20.06 4.71 -9.55
C MET A 9 21.51 5.05 -9.86
N LYS A 10 22.47 4.38 -9.20
CA LYS A 10 23.90 4.56 -9.47
C LYS A 10 24.31 4.05 -10.85
N GLN A 11 23.78 2.90 -11.27
CA GLN A 11 24.04 2.34 -12.61
C GLN A 11 23.50 3.24 -13.73
N GLU A 12 22.31 3.80 -13.52
CA GLU A 12 21.66 4.73 -14.46
C GLU A 12 22.18 6.18 -14.34
N ASN A 13 23.07 6.44 -13.38
CA ASN A 13 23.55 7.78 -13.01
C ASN A 13 22.42 8.79 -12.71
N TRP A 14 21.32 8.31 -12.11
CA TRP A 14 20.20 9.14 -11.69
C TRP A 14 20.39 9.60 -10.25
N HIS A 15 20.03 10.85 -9.99
CA HIS A 15 20.00 11.43 -8.65
C HIS A 15 18.54 11.70 -8.31
N ILE A 16 18.06 11.06 -7.25
CA ILE A 16 16.65 11.15 -6.85
C ILE A 16 16.54 11.58 -5.39
N ILE A 17 15.40 12.17 -5.06
CA ILE A 17 14.93 12.31 -3.68
C ILE A 17 13.89 11.22 -3.46
N LEU A 18 14.06 10.45 -2.39
CA LEU A 18 13.15 9.41 -1.99
C LEU A 18 12.44 9.82 -0.69
N LEU A 19 11.17 10.18 -0.82
CA LEU A 19 10.32 10.56 0.31
C LEU A 19 9.71 9.30 0.95
N VAL A 20 9.91 9.10 2.25
CA VAL A 20 9.44 7.91 2.98
C VAL A 20 8.82 8.29 4.32
N ASP A 21 7.98 7.42 4.86
CA ASP A 21 7.49 7.58 6.23
C ASP A 21 8.57 7.19 7.26
N ASN A 22 8.25 7.36 8.55
CA ASN A 22 9.13 7.03 9.66
C ASN A 22 9.10 5.56 10.07
N PHE A 23 8.63 4.64 9.21
CA PHE A 23 8.64 3.22 9.51
C PHE A 23 10.08 2.72 9.72
N SER A 24 10.30 1.97 10.79
CA SER A 24 11.65 1.58 11.21
C SER A 24 12.42 0.75 10.18
N GLY A 25 11.71 0.05 9.29
CA GLY A 25 12.30 -0.69 8.17
C GLY A 25 12.88 0.18 7.05
N HIS A 26 12.72 1.51 7.11
CA HIS A 26 13.32 2.46 6.18
C HIS A 26 14.66 3.00 6.65
N PHE A 27 15.00 2.88 7.94
CA PHE A 27 16.30 3.31 8.45
C PHE A 27 17.43 2.46 7.87
N ILE A 28 18.47 3.15 7.41
CA ILE A 28 19.68 2.55 6.85
C ILE A 28 20.91 3.10 7.57
N SER A 29 21.96 2.30 7.68
CA SER A 29 23.21 2.67 8.36
C SER A 29 24.27 3.27 7.44
N TYR A 30 23.90 3.66 6.22
CA TYR A 30 24.81 4.20 5.20
C TYR A 30 24.13 5.31 4.42
N GLU A 31 24.93 6.17 3.78
CA GLU A 31 24.45 7.28 2.96
C GLU A 31 24.60 6.95 1.47
N PRO A 32 23.49 6.74 0.73
CA PRO A 32 23.56 6.46 -0.71
C PRO A 32 23.79 7.73 -1.53
N SER A 33 24.91 7.79 -2.29
CA SER A 33 25.30 8.98 -3.07
C SER A 33 24.28 9.47 -4.10
N ASN A 34 23.45 8.56 -4.64
CA ASN A 34 22.49 8.83 -5.71
C ASN A 34 21.03 8.93 -5.23
N ILE A 35 20.82 8.82 -3.91
CA ILE A 35 19.49 8.90 -3.31
C ILE A 35 19.58 9.79 -2.07
N GLN A 36 18.89 10.92 -2.10
CA GLN A 36 18.61 11.69 -0.90
C GLN A 36 17.37 11.10 -0.24
N LEU A 37 17.52 10.52 0.95
CA LEU A 37 16.41 9.91 1.68
C LEU A 37 15.82 10.97 2.62
N GLU A 38 14.55 11.33 2.40
CA GLU A 38 13.85 12.33 3.19
C GLU A 38 12.70 11.67 3.94
N PHE A 39 12.68 11.86 5.25
CA PHE A 39 11.66 11.32 6.12
C PHE A 39 10.60 12.39 6.39
N PHE A 40 9.33 12.00 6.29
CA PHE A 40 8.24 12.91 6.64
C PHE A 40 8.20 13.16 8.14
N GLU A 41 7.74 14.35 8.53
CA GLU A 41 7.38 14.61 9.92
C GLU A 41 6.29 13.63 10.40
N PRO A 42 6.25 13.31 11.71
CA PRO A 42 5.20 12.49 12.27
C PRO A 42 3.79 13.01 11.90
N ASN A 43 2.85 12.10 11.66
CA ASN A 43 1.45 12.38 11.30
C ASN A 43 1.22 13.01 9.92
N MET A 44 2.26 13.14 9.09
CA MET A 44 2.09 13.66 7.72
C MET A 44 1.59 12.59 6.73
N THR A 45 1.83 11.32 7.01
CA THR A 45 1.56 10.18 6.10
C THR A 45 0.19 10.24 5.43
N PRO A 46 -0.93 10.45 6.16
CA PRO A 46 -2.27 10.48 5.55
C PRO A 46 -2.49 11.61 4.54
N PHE A 47 -1.67 12.66 4.59
CA PHE A 47 -1.83 13.86 3.78
C PHE A 47 -0.88 13.88 2.58
N VAL A 48 0.33 13.34 2.74
CA VAL A 48 1.40 13.47 1.73
C VAL A 48 1.70 12.18 1.00
N GLN A 49 1.46 11.01 1.59
CA GLN A 49 1.74 9.75 0.93
C GLN A 49 0.57 9.35 0.03
N PRO A 50 0.77 9.17 -1.28
CA PRO A 50 -0.32 8.82 -2.20
C PRO A 50 -1.06 7.54 -1.82
N CYS A 51 -0.36 6.59 -1.20
CA CYS A 51 -0.95 5.37 -0.68
C CYS A 51 -2.05 5.67 0.34
N ASP A 52 -1.72 6.40 1.40
CA ASP A 52 -2.65 6.75 2.47
C ASP A 52 -3.65 7.83 2.07
N ALA A 53 -3.24 8.79 1.25
CA ALA A 53 -4.06 9.93 0.82
C ALA A 53 -5.17 9.57 -0.18
N GLY A 54 -5.16 8.35 -0.75
CA GLY A 54 -6.24 7.96 -1.66
C GLY A 54 -6.24 6.50 -2.11
N ILE A 55 -5.08 5.92 -2.45
CA ILE A 55 -5.06 4.57 -3.04
C ILE A 55 -5.64 3.52 -2.08
N ILE A 56 -5.23 3.54 -0.81
CA ILE A 56 -5.74 2.64 0.23
C ILE A 56 -7.22 2.90 0.48
N GLN A 57 -7.65 4.17 0.46
CA GLN A 57 -9.05 4.53 0.63
C GLN A 57 -9.92 3.95 -0.50
N CYS A 58 -9.51 4.14 -1.75
CA CYS A 58 -10.21 3.59 -2.92
C CYS A 58 -10.25 2.06 -2.89
N PHE A 59 -9.13 1.42 -2.59
CA PHE A 59 -9.05 -0.04 -2.45
C PHE A 59 -10.05 -0.57 -1.40
N LYS A 60 -10.06 0.04 -0.21
CA LYS A 60 -11.00 -0.32 0.87
C LYS A 60 -12.44 -0.09 0.46
N ALA A 61 -12.74 0.99 -0.26
CA ALA A 61 -14.09 1.28 -0.71
C ALA A 61 -14.61 0.21 -1.70
N LEU A 62 -13.78 -0.19 -2.68
CA LEU A 62 -14.12 -1.25 -3.63
C LEU A 62 -14.30 -2.59 -2.93
N TYR A 63 -13.34 -2.98 -2.09
CA TYR A 63 -13.41 -4.20 -1.28
C TYR A 63 -14.69 -4.24 -0.46
N CYS A 64 -14.97 -3.21 0.35
CA CYS A 64 -16.15 -3.17 1.22
C CYS A 64 -17.46 -3.24 0.43
N CYS A 65 -17.54 -2.55 -0.72
CA CYS A 65 -18.71 -2.58 -1.58
C CYS A 65 -18.99 -4.01 -2.11
N ASN A 66 -17.96 -4.65 -2.66
CA ASN A 66 -18.09 -5.98 -3.26
C ASN A 66 -18.27 -7.07 -2.20
N PHE A 67 -17.57 -6.99 -1.08
CA PHE A 67 -17.75 -7.88 0.07
C PHE A 67 -19.18 -7.81 0.62
N SER A 68 -19.72 -6.59 0.80
CA SER A 68 -21.10 -6.41 1.27
C SER A 68 -22.12 -6.98 0.28
N ARG A 69 -21.88 -6.81 -1.04
CA ARG A 69 -22.74 -7.39 -2.08
C ARG A 69 -22.74 -8.91 -2.03
N GLN A 70 -21.55 -9.53 -1.92
CA GLN A 70 -21.43 -10.98 -1.81
C GLN A 70 -22.16 -11.52 -0.58
N ALA A 71 -22.01 -10.88 0.58
CA ALA A 71 -22.69 -11.31 1.80
C ALA A 71 -24.22 -11.28 1.64
N ILE A 72 -24.77 -10.24 1.00
CA ILE A 72 -26.20 -10.15 0.69
C ILE A 72 -26.65 -11.27 -0.26
N ASP A 73 -25.85 -11.60 -1.26
CA ASP A 73 -26.20 -12.63 -2.23
C ASP A 73 -26.11 -14.05 -1.63
N GLN A 74 -25.16 -14.29 -0.72
CA GLN A 74 -25.06 -15.53 0.05
C GLN A 74 -26.24 -15.69 1.03
N ASP A 75 -26.66 -14.61 1.70
CA ASP A 75 -27.84 -14.62 2.57
C ASP A 75 -29.11 -15.00 1.79
N LYS A 76 -29.32 -14.41 0.61
CA LYS A 76 -30.44 -14.77 -0.29
C LYS A 76 -30.39 -16.22 -0.76
N ALA A 77 -29.19 -16.78 -0.90
CA ALA A 77 -29.00 -18.19 -1.28
C ALA A 77 -29.26 -19.16 -0.10
N GLY A 78 -29.44 -18.65 1.12
CA GLY A 78 -29.66 -19.46 2.32
C GLY A 78 -28.37 -20.00 2.94
N GLU A 79 -27.23 -19.41 2.63
CA GLU A 79 -25.94 -19.80 3.23
C GLU A 79 -25.88 -19.39 4.71
N HIS A 80 -25.27 -20.24 5.55
CA HIS A 80 -25.15 -19.97 6.98
C HIS A 80 -23.95 -19.06 7.33
N GLU A 81 -22.89 -19.05 6.51
CA GLU A 81 -21.67 -18.30 6.75
C GLU A 81 -21.42 -17.23 5.68
N VAL A 82 -22.27 -16.21 5.67
CA VAL A 82 -22.31 -15.18 4.61
C VAL A 82 -21.11 -14.21 4.58
N TYR A 83 -20.15 -14.38 5.48
CA TYR A 83 -18.95 -13.54 5.56
C TYR A 83 -17.65 -14.33 5.34
N THR A 84 -17.75 -15.63 5.08
CA THR A 84 -16.58 -16.47 4.84
C THR A 84 -16.00 -16.15 3.47
N THR A 85 -14.73 -15.76 3.44
CA THR A 85 -13.96 -15.55 2.22
C THR A 85 -12.48 -15.81 2.50
N ASP A 86 -11.75 -16.29 1.50
CA ASP A 86 -10.30 -16.45 1.61
C ASP A 86 -9.54 -15.18 1.20
N LEU A 87 -8.23 -15.15 1.45
CA LEU A 87 -7.40 -13.99 1.13
C LEU A 87 -7.34 -13.68 -0.37
N LEU A 88 -7.35 -14.70 -1.22
CA LEU A 88 -7.29 -14.51 -2.67
C LEU A 88 -8.59 -13.90 -3.18
N GLU A 89 -9.74 -14.41 -2.73
CA GLU A 89 -11.06 -13.86 -3.03
C GLU A 89 -11.17 -12.40 -2.56
N ALA A 90 -10.82 -12.13 -1.30
CA ALA A 90 -10.82 -10.79 -0.73
C ALA A 90 -9.96 -9.81 -1.55
N MET A 91 -8.78 -10.23 -2.01
CA MET A 91 -7.92 -9.39 -2.84
C MET A 91 -8.54 -9.07 -4.20
N VAL A 92 -9.30 -9.99 -4.79
CA VAL A 92 -9.99 -9.77 -6.07
C VAL A 92 -11.21 -8.85 -5.91
N MET A 93 -11.82 -8.77 -4.73
CA MET A 93 -12.96 -7.87 -4.48
C MET A 93 -12.62 -6.38 -4.59
N ALA A 94 -11.36 -6.00 -4.45
CA ALA A 94 -10.94 -4.62 -4.65
C ALA A 94 -10.63 -4.26 -6.11
N LYS A 95 -10.81 -5.22 -7.03
CA LYS A 95 -10.61 -5.02 -8.46
C LYS A 95 -11.87 -4.40 -9.07
N GLU A 96 -11.68 -3.45 -9.98
CA GLU A 96 -12.73 -2.92 -10.85
C GLU A 96 -13.23 -3.96 -11.85
#